data_AF-A0A3M1KVW9-F1
#
_entry.id   AF-A0A3M1KVW9-F1
#
_cell.length_a   1.000
_cell.length_b   1.000
_cell.length_c   1.000
_cell.angle_alpha   90.00
_cell.angle_beta   90.00
_cell.angle_gamma   90.00
#
_symmetry.space_group_name_H-M   'P 1'
#
loop_
_entity.id
_entity.type
_entity.pdbx_description
1 polymer ?
#
loop_
_entity_poly.entity_id
_entity_poly.type
_entity_poly.pdbx_seq_one_letter_code
_entity_poly.pdbx_strand_id
1 'polypeptide(L)'
;MKINRQKLITILSQYPLYLCLLLLLLGCQSPQLKQTKQIQVTRVISGQSLEAKLVDNQQISHSNLKIRLIGINSPDLRQNPWGESAKEQLEKLIAQTNGLVSLETEQSATDNFGRILAYVWQNKTLLNESLVKQGYVLADWEFPHRYGERLLAAQRYARIMGYGIWQPQNPLRIEPKQFRRKNSA
;
A
#
# COMPACT_ATOMS: atom_id res chain seq x y z
N MET A 1 7.60 36.33 47.06
CA MET A 1 8.99 35.95 46.70
C MET A 1 9.20 36.27 45.22
N LYS A 2 9.78 37.44 44.90
CA LYS A 2 9.96 37.91 43.50
C LYS A 2 11.16 37.22 42.88
N ILE A 3 10.93 36.27 41.97
CA ILE A 3 12.00 35.62 41.22
C ILE A 3 12.63 36.66 40.28
N ASN A 4 13.92 36.91 40.45
CA ASN A 4 14.65 37.94 39.71
C ASN A 4 14.87 37.48 38.25
N ARG A 5 14.17 38.11 37.32
CA ARG A 5 14.22 37.80 35.89
C ARG A 5 15.63 37.84 35.30
N GLN A 6 16.51 38.72 35.80
CA GLN A 6 17.90 38.81 35.32
C GLN A 6 18.75 37.61 35.73
N LYS A 7 18.56 37.07 36.93
CA LYS A 7 19.26 35.85 37.38
C LYS A 7 18.83 34.62 36.56
N LEU A 8 17.56 34.55 36.17
CA LEU A 8 17.03 33.45 35.33
C LEU A 8 17.63 33.47 33.92
N ILE A 9 17.78 34.66 33.31
CA ILE A 9 18.35 34.83 31.97
C ILE A 9 19.85 34.47 31.95
N THR A 10 20.58 34.79 33.02
CA THR A 10 22.03 34.51 33.11
C THR A 10 22.33 33.01 33.22
N ILE A 11 21.50 32.26 33.95
CA ILE A 11 21.66 30.80 34.11
C ILE A 11 21.39 30.08 32.78
N LEU A 12 20.42 30.54 31.99
CA LEU A 12 20.08 29.94 30.69
C LEU A 12 21.16 30.20 29.62
N SER A 13 21.94 31.27 29.72
CA SER A 13 23.00 31.60 28.76
C SER A 13 24.31 30.83 28.98
N GLN A 14 24.49 30.16 30.12
CA GLN A 14 25.70 29.42 30.46
C GLN A 14 25.68 27.95 30.02
N TYR A 15 24.51 27.44 29.63
CA TYR A 15 24.33 26.03 29.23
C TYR A 15 23.66 25.83 27.86
N PRO A 16 23.93 26.66 26.82
CA PRO A 16 23.32 26.47 25.50
C PRO A 16 23.75 25.14 24.86
N LEU A 17 24.96 24.67 25.18
CA LEU A 17 25.48 23.39 24.73
C LEU A 17 24.69 22.20 25.31
N TYR A 18 24.30 22.27 26.58
CA TYR A 18 23.51 21.22 27.23
C TYR A 18 22.04 21.23 26.78
N LEU A 19 21.47 22.41 26.53
CA LEU A 19 20.14 22.54 25.94
C LEU A 19 20.11 21.99 24.50
N CYS A 20 21.16 22.26 23.71
CA CYS A 20 21.34 21.71 22.37
C CYS A 20 21.59 20.19 22.40
N LEU A 21 22.34 19.67 23.37
CA LEU A 21 22.59 18.24 23.57
C LEU A 21 21.32 17.50 24.03
N LEU A 22 20.48 18.12 24.86
CA LEU A 22 19.19 17.60 25.29
C LEU A 22 18.19 17.53 24.12
N LEU A 23 18.21 18.52 23.22
CA LEU A 23 17.42 18.53 21.99
C LEU A 23 17.88 17.46 20.97
N LEU A 24 19.19 17.17 20.91
CA LEU A 24 19.75 16.09 20.08
C LEU A 24 19.37 14.69 20.59
N LEU A 25 19.23 14.51 21.91
CA LEU A 25 18.84 13.23 22.53
C LEU A 25 17.34 12.89 22.40
N LEU A 26 16.48 13.89 22.16
CA LEU A 26 15.04 13.70 21.90
C LEU A 26 14.71 13.37 20.43
N GLY A 27 15.71 13.39 19.54
CA GLY A 27 15.53 13.26 18.08
C GLY A 27 15.36 11.83 17.55
N CYS A 28 15.57 10.79 18.35
CA CYS A 28 15.34 9.41 17.93
C CYS A 28 13.90 8.98 18.22
N GLN A 29 12.93 9.52 17.48
CA GLN A 29 11.70 8.76 17.28
C GLN A 29 12.06 7.56 16.41
N SER A 30 12.29 6.41 17.04
CA SER A 30 12.46 5.16 16.31
C SER A 30 11.22 4.97 15.44
N PRO A 31 11.34 4.85 14.11
CA PRO A 31 10.18 4.61 13.27
C PRO A 31 9.52 3.33 13.76
N GLN A 32 8.26 3.42 14.19
CA GLN A 32 7.46 2.27 14.58
C GLN A 32 7.47 1.28 13.41
N LEU A 33 8.19 0.17 13.57
CA LEU A 33 8.32 -0.82 12.51
C LEU A 33 6.92 -1.31 12.16
N LYS A 34 6.49 -1.06 10.91
CA LYS A 34 5.23 -1.61 10.40
C LYS A 34 5.33 -3.12 10.54
N GLN A 35 4.38 -3.74 11.25
CA GLN A 35 4.32 -5.19 11.38
C GLN A 35 3.97 -5.78 10.02
N THR A 36 4.99 -6.14 9.26
CA THR A 36 4.87 -6.81 7.98
C THR A 36 5.33 -8.26 8.09
N LYS A 37 4.63 -9.17 7.44
CA LYS A 37 5.07 -10.57 7.28
C LYS A 37 5.69 -10.76 5.91
N GLN A 38 6.81 -11.48 5.81
CA GLN A 38 7.33 -11.86 4.50
C GLN A 38 6.47 -12.97 3.90
N ILE A 39 6.25 -12.88 2.59
CA ILE A 39 5.52 -13.87 1.82
C ILE A 39 6.24 -14.17 0.51
N GLN A 40 6.15 -15.42 0.08
CA GLN A 40 6.53 -15.85 -1.26
C GLN A 40 5.26 -15.95 -2.10
N VAL A 41 5.10 -15.04 -3.07
CA VAL A 41 3.98 -15.11 -4.02
C VAL A 41 4.14 -16.36 -4.88
N THR A 42 3.09 -17.17 -4.92
CA THR A 42 3.04 -18.40 -5.72
C THR A 42 2.26 -18.19 -7.01
N ARG A 43 1.25 -17.30 -7.01
CA ARG A 43 0.44 -17.02 -8.18
C ARG A 43 -0.24 -15.67 -8.10
N VAL A 44 -0.28 -14.92 -9.19
CA VAL A 44 -1.18 -13.76 -9.34
C VAL A 44 -2.49 -14.21 -9.97
N ILE A 45 -3.61 -13.89 -9.32
CA ILE A 45 -4.95 -14.34 -9.76
C ILE A 45 -5.62 -13.27 -10.61
N SER A 46 -5.46 -12.00 -10.24
CA SER A 46 -5.98 -10.83 -10.98
C SER A 46 -5.15 -9.59 -10.62
N GLY A 47 -5.43 -8.43 -11.23
CA GLY A 47 -4.79 -7.15 -10.89
C GLY A 47 -4.99 -6.67 -9.44
N GLN A 48 -5.65 -7.45 -8.59
CA GLN A 48 -5.91 -7.09 -7.19
C GLN A 48 -5.96 -8.27 -6.20
N SER A 49 -5.58 -9.47 -6.64
CA SER A 49 -5.58 -10.66 -5.81
C SER A 49 -4.48 -11.64 -6.19
N LEU A 50 -3.90 -12.30 -5.19
CA LEU A 50 -2.79 -13.24 -5.36
C LEU A 50 -2.87 -14.39 -4.36
N GLU A 51 -2.11 -15.44 -4.62
CA GLU A 51 -1.83 -16.53 -3.70
C GLU A 51 -0.36 -16.49 -3.28
N ALA A 52 -0.10 -16.77 -2.01
CA ALA A 52 1.26 -16.74 -1.47
C ALA A 52 1.44 -17.69 -0.29
N LYS A 53 2.68 -17.96 0.07
CA LYS A 53 3.06 -18.73 1.27
C LYS A 53 3.78 -17.81 2.25
N LEU A 54 3.54 -17.99 3.54
CA LEU A 54 4.30 -17.25 4.57
C LEU A 54 5.76 -17.67 4.55
N VAL A 55 6.65 -16.70 4.74
CA VAL A 55 8.08 -16.92 4.97
C VAL A 55 8.38 -16.49 6.41
N ASP A 56 8.85 -17.42 7.22
CA ASP A 56 9.27 -17.19 8.61
C ASP A 56 10.62 -17.88 8.84
N ASN A 57 11.61 -17.13 9.33
CA ASN A 57 12.98 -17.61 9.54
C ASN A 57 13.55 -18.43 8.35
N GLN A 58 13.36 -17.92 7.12
CA GLN A 58 13.74 -18.57 5.85
C GLN A 58 13.00 -19.87 5.50
N GLN A 59 12.02 -20.29 6.30
CA GLN A 59 11.15 -21.41 6.00
C GLN A 59 9.87 -20.93 5.32
N ILE A 60 9.48 -21.63 4.25
CA ILE A 60 8.23 -21.35 3.52
C ILE A 60 7.14 -22.30 4.03
N SER A 61 6.02 -21.74 4.47
CA SER A 61 4.87 -22.51 4.93
C SER A 61 4.29 -23.40 3.82
N HIS A 62 3.70 -24.53 4.19
CA HIS A 62 3.03 -25.43 3.25
C HIS A 62 1.68 -24.90 2.75
N SER A 63 1.00 -24.05 3.54
CA SER A 63 -0.33 -23.55 3.23
C SER A 63 -0.28 -22.34 2.29
N ASN A 64 -1.09 -22.36 1.23
CA ASN A 64 -1.33 -21.19 0.40
C ASN A 64 -2.37 -20.27 1.06
N LEU A 65 -2.00 -19.00 1.19
CA LEU A 65 -2.88 -17.91 1.57
C LEU A 65 -3.47 -17.26 0.32
N LYS A 66 -4.76 -16.95 0.35
CA LYS A 66 -5.38 -16.08 -0.65
C LYS A 66 -5.36 -14.65 -0.13
N ILE A 67 -4.90 -13.70 -0.95
CA ILE A 67 -4.72 -12.31 -0.56
C ILE A 67 -5.49 -11.40 -1.52
N ARG A 68 -6.19 -10.41 -0.96
CA ARG A 68 -6.92 -9.36 -1.65
C ARG A 68 -6.29 -8.01 -1.28
N LEU A 69 -5.80 -7.30 -2.30
CA LEU A 69 -5.14 -6.02 -2.11
C LEU A 69 -6.15 -4.93 -1.69
N ILE A 70 -5.95 -4.32 -0.52
CA ILE A 70 -6.84 -3.28 0.04
C ILE A 70 -6.76 -1.99 -0.78
N GLY A 71 -7.88 -1.27 -0.84
CA GLY A 71 -7.93 0.11 -1.34
C GLY A 71 -7.81 0.23 -2.86
N ILE A 72 -7.84 -0.90 -3.58
CA ILE A 72 -7.82 -0.92 -5.04
C ILE A 72 -8.94 -1.78 -5.61
N ASN A 73 -9.42 -1.36 -6.78
CA ASN A 73 -10.49 -1.99 -7.53
C ASN A 73 -10.02 -2.23 -8.97
N SER A 74 -9.55 -3.44 -9.25
CA SER A 74 -9.11 -3.88 -10.58
C SER A 74 -10.29 -4.22 -11.48
N PRO A 75 -10.20 -3.89 -12.80
CA PRO A 75 -11.03 -4.49 -13.84
C PRO A 75 -11.08 -6.02 -13.71
N ASP A 76 -12.24 -6.61 -14.01
CA ASP A 76 -12.43 -8.06 -14.07
C ASP A 76 -11.62 -8.63 -15.25
N LEU A 77 -11.14 -9.88 -15.17
CA LEU A 77 -10.39 -10.51 -16.27
C LEU A 77 -11.20 -10.57 -17.57
N ARG A 78 -12.54 -10.62 -17.47
CA ARG A 78 -13.44 -10.56 -18.63
C ARG A 78 -13.55 -9.16 -19.25
N GLN A 79 -13.05 -8.14 -18.56
CA GLN A 79 -13.11 -6.74 -18.98
C GLN A 79 -11.87 -6.39 -19.82
N ASN A 80 -11.87 -6.84 -21.06
CA ASN A 80 -10.73 -6.73 -21.97
C ASN A 80 -10.51 -5.31 -22.52
N PRO A 81 -9.25 -4.86 -22.67
CA PRO A 81 -8.00 -5.54 -22.28
C PRO A 81 -7.59 -5.30 -20.81
N TRP A 82 -8.29 -4.38 -20.11
CA TRP A 82 -7.83 -3.80 -18.86
C TRP A 82 -7.63 -4.82 -17.71
N GLY A 83 -8.46 -5.87 -17.66
CA GLY A 83 -8.35 -6.93 -16.65
C GLY A 83 -7.03 -7.69 -16.73
N GLU A 84 -6.68 -8.16 -17.93
CA GLU A 84 -5.43 -8.89 -18.15
C GLU A 84 -4.23 -7.95 -18.00
N SER A 85 -4.31 -6.72 -18.52
CA SER A 85 -3.23 -5.73 -18.36
C SER A 85 -2.91 -5.44 -16.89
N ALA A 86 -3.93 -5.35 -16.03
CA ALA A 86 -3.73 -5.13 -14.59
C ALA A 86 -3.09 -6.33 -13.89
N LYS A 87 -3.48 -7.55 -14.28
CA LYS A 87 -2.87 -8.80 -13.78
C LYS A 87 -1.40 -8.90 -14.18
N GLU A 88 -1.10 -8.72 -15.47
CA GLU A 88 0.28 -8.75 -16.00
C GLU A 88 1.17 -7.71 -15.32
N GLN A 89 0.65 -6.51 -15.05
CA GLN A 89 1.44 -5.50 -14.36
C GLN A 89 1.77 -5.90 -12.92
N LEU A 90 0.81 -6.50 -12.20
CA LEU A 90 1.07 -7.01 -10.85
C LEU A 90 2.09 -8.16 -10.87
N GLU A 91 2.00 -9.06 -11.85
CA GLU A 91 3.02 -10.11 -12.07
C GLU A 91 4.40 -9.51 -12.30
N LYS A 92 4.52 -8.50 -13.16
CA LYS A 92 5.79 -7.79 -13.43
C LYS A 92 6.37 -7.17 -12.17
N LEU A 93 5.56 -6.50 -11.35
CA LEU A 93 6.01 -5.88 -10.10
C LEU A 93 6.51 -6.94 -9.10
N ILE A 94 5.81 -8.06 -8.99
CA ILE A 94 6.16 -9.16 -8.09
C ILE A 94 7.43 -9.90 -8.56
N ALA A 95 7.60 -10.06 -9.88
CA ALA A 95 8.78 -10.70 -10.45
C ALA A 95 10.08 -9.94 -10.15
N GLN A 96 10.03 -8.62 -9.94
CA GLN A 96 11.20 -7.80 -9.59
C GLN A 96 11.86 -8.19 -8.26
N THR A 97 11.17 -8.93 -7.39
CA THR A 97 11.74 -9.49 -6.15
C THR A 97 11.78 -11.01 -6.14
N ASN A 98 11.69 -11.66 -7.31
CA ASN A 98 11.54 -13.11 -7.41
C ASN A 98 10.35 -13.63 -6.58
N GLY A 99 9.28 -12.83 -6.47
CA GLY A 99 8.07 -13.17 -5.72
C GLY A 99 8.13 -12.92 -4.21
N LEU A 100 9.27 -12.49 -3.66
CA LEU A 100 9.40 -12.22 -2.22
C LEU A 100 8.93 -10.79 -1.90
N VAL A 101 7.83 -10.66 -1.16
CA VAL A 101 7.24 -9.35 -0.81
C VAL A 101 6.81 -9.32 0.66
N SER A 102 6.54 -8.12 1.17
CA SER A 102 6.07 -7.90 2.54
C SER A 102 4.57 -7.62 2.58
N LEU A 103 3.87 -8.31 3.46
CA LEU A 103 2.42 -8.24 3.64
C LEU A 103 2.09 -7.44 4.90
N GLU A 104 1.34 -6.35 4.76
CA GLU A 104 0.82 -5.54 5.86
C GLU A 104 -0.71 -5.71 5.95
N THR A 105 -1.20 -6.31 7.04
CA THR A 105 -2.63 -6.59 7.24
C THR A 105 -3.31 -5.50 8.07
N GLU A 106 -4.61 -5.29 7.87
CA GLU A 106 -5.45 -4.48 8.77
C GLU A 106 -6.19 -5.34 9.83
N GLN A 107 -6.77 -4.71 10.86
CA GLN A 107 -7.35 -5.38 12.05
C GLN A 107 -8.49 -6.35 11.74
N SER A 108 -9.21 -6.18 10.62
CA SER A 108 -10.21 -7.12 10.10
C SER A 108 -9.67 -7.81 8.85
N ALA A 109 -8.74 -8.74 9.06
CA ALA A 109 -7.84 -9.20 8.02
C ALA A 109 -8.45 -10.15 6.99
N THR A 110 -9.72 -10.57 7.07
CA THR A 110 -10.29 -11.57 6.15
C THR A 110 -11.66 -11.14 5.62
N ASP A 111 -11.89 -11.30 4.32
CA ASP A 111 -13.20 -11.08 3.70
C ASP A 111 -14.10 -12.32 3.71
N ASN A 112 -15.35 -12.17 3.25
CA ASN A 112 -16.34 -13.26 3.18
C ASN A 112 -15.93 -14.43 2.26
N PHE A 113 -14.86 -14.27 1.46
CA PHE A 113 -14.32 -15.31 0.59
C PHE A 113 -13.08 -16.00 1.19
N GLY A 114 -12.76 -15.72 2.46
CA GLY A 114 -11.60 -16.27 3.14
C GLY A 114 -10.27 -15.68 2.66
N ARG A 115 -10.28 -14.53 1.98
CA ARG A 115 -9.05 -13.88 1.51
C ARG A 115 -8.54 -12.89 2.55
N ILE A 116 -7.23 -12.88 2.74
CA ILE A 116 -6.56 -11.93 3.59
C ILE A 116 -6.56 -10.55 2.92
N LEU A 117 -7.15 -9.56 3.59
CA LEU A 117 -7.10 -8.15 3.22
C LEU A 117 -5.76 -7.56 3.66
N ALA A 118 -4.94 -7.16 2.69
CA ALA A 118 -3.62 -6.61 2.98
C ALA A 118 -3.12 -5.59 1.94
N TYR A 119 -2.08 -4.86 2.34
CA TYR A 119 -1.20 -4.11 1.46
C TYR A 119 0.05 -4.93 1.16
N VAL A 120 0.53 -4.83 -0.07
CA VAL A 120 1.73 -5.54 -0.52
C VAL A 120 2.85 -4.54 -0.75
N TRP A 121 3.98 -4.79 -0.11
CA TRP A 121 5.15 -3.94 -0.13
C TRP A 121 6.34 -4.64 -0.77
N GLN A 122 7.06 -3.89 -1.60
CA GLN A 122 8.38 -4.21 -2.10
C GLN A 122 9.33 -3.15 -1.55
N ASN A 123 10.10 -3.49 -0.51
CA ASN A 123 10.91 -2.53 0.24
C ASN A 123 10.06 -1.33 0.72
N LYS A 124 10.29 -0.14 0.14
CA LYS A 124 9.55 1.11 0.46
C LYS A 124 8.40 1.41 -0.52
N THR A 125 8.20 0.56 -1.52
CA THR A 125 7.21 0.73 -2.57
C THR A 125 5.93 -0.03 -2.22
N LEU A 126 4.81 0.69 -2.17
CA LEU A 126 3.48 0.09 -1.99
C LEU A 126 2.95 -0.34 -3.35
N LEU A 127 2.83 -1.65 -3.61
CA LEU A 127 2.39 -2.14 -4.92
C LEU A 127 0.95 -1.73 -5.25
N ASN A 128 0.08 -1.65 -4.24
CA ASN A 128 -1.29 -1.15 -4.39
C ASN A 128 -1.30 0.26 -5.02
N GLU A 129 -0.43 1.15 -4.52
CA GLU A 129 -0.28 2.50 -5.05
C GLU A 129 0.35 2.50 -6.44
N SER A 130 1.39 1.69 -6.66
CA SER A 130 2.04 1.58 -7.97
C SER A 130 1.05 1.22 -9.08
N LEU A 131 0.13 0.28 -8.83
CA LEU A 131 -0.90 -0.10 -9.79
C LEU A 131 -1.88 1.05 -10.09
N VAL A 132 -2.30 1.78 -9.05
CA VAL A 132 -3.20 2.94 -9.21
C VAL A 132 -2.49 4.07 -9.96
N LYS A 133 -1.25 4.39 -9.58
CA LYS A 133 -0.45 5.48 -10.17
C LYS A 133 -0.16 5.26 -11.64
N GLN A 134 0.00 4.00 -12.04
CA GLN A 134 0.20 3.59 -13.43
C GLN A 134 -1.13 3.41 -14.21
N GLY A 135 -2.27 3.61 -13.55
CA GLY A 135 -3.59 3.56 -14.19
C GLY A 135 -4.06 2.15 -14.54
N TYR A 136 -3.58 1.10 -13.87
CA TYR A 136 -4.07 -0.28 -14.12
C TYR A 136 -5.33 -0.61 -13.34
N VAL A 137 -5.52 0.04 -12.19
CA VAL A 137 -6.66 -0.19 -11.28
C VAL A 137 -7.18 1.13 -10.73
N LEU A 138 -8.43 1.14 -10.26
CA LEU A 138 -8.99 2.28 -9.56
C LEU A 138 -8.61 2.25 -8.07
N ALA A 139 -8.53 3.41 -7.45
CA ALA A 139 -8.55 3.53 -5.99
C ALA A 139 -9.97 3.25 -5.48
N ASP A 140 -10.08 2.41 -4.46
CA ASP A 140 -11.33 2.06 -3.79
C ASP A 140 -11.50 2.89 -2.51
N TRP A 141 -12.69 3.43 -2.30
CA TRP A 141 -13.07 4.30 -1.19
C TRP A 141 -14.33 3.82 -0.45
N GLU A 142 -14.77 2.59 -0.70
CA GLU A 142 -15.98 2.02 -0.06
C GLU A 142 -15.89 1.94 1.46
N PHE A 143 -14.68 1.85 2.01
CA PHE A 143 -14.43 1.89 3.44
C PHE A 143 -13.15 2.67 3.74
N PRO A 144 -13.06 3.33 4.92
CA PRO A 144 -11.83 3.96 5.36
C PRO A 144 -10.72 2.91 5.52
N HIS A 145 -9.52 3.21 5.01
CA HIS A 145 -8.36 2.34 5.10
C HIS A 145 -7.08 3.16 5.20
N ARG A 146 -6.00 2.56 5.72
CA ARG A 146 -4.76 3.23 6.12
C ARG A 146 -4.12 4.11 5.04
N TYR A 147 -4.27 3.75 3.76
CA TYR A 147 -3.62 4.46 2.65
C TYR A 147 -4.61 5.16 1.70
N GLY A 148 -5.84 5.44 2.13
CA GLY A 148 -6.89 6.14 1.36
C GLY A 148 -6.40 7.33 0.56
N GLU A 149 -5.95 8.38 1.24
CA GLU A 149 -5.48 9.61 0.61
C GLU A 149 -4.31 9.40 -0.35
N ARG A 150 -3.41 8.48 -0.02
CA ARG A 150 -2.25 8.14 -0.86
C ARG A 150 -2.70 7.51 -2.18
N LEU A 151 -3.66 6.58 -2.13
CA LEU A 151 -4.22 5.96 -3.34
C LEU A 151 -5.05 6.95 -4.16
N LEU A 152 -5.83 7.83 -3.51
CA LEU A 152 -6.57 8.90 -4.21
C LEU A 152 -5.63 9.89 -4.91
N ALA A 153 -4.52 10.26 -4.29
CA ALA A 153 -3.48 11.08 -4.93
C ALA A 153 -2.87 10.38 -6.16
N ALA A 154 -2.54 9.09 -6.04
CA ALA A 154 -2.03 8.29 -7.16
C ALA A 154 -3.04 8.21 -8.31
N GLN A 155 -4.34 8.07 -8.02
CA GLN A 155 -5.37 8.03 -9.05
C GLN A 155 -5.51 9.37 -9.77
N ARG A 156 -5.50 10.48 -9.02
CA ARG A 156 -5.53 11.83 -9.62
C ARG A 156 -4.37 12.02 -10.58
N TYR A 157 -3.17 11.60 -10.19
CA TYR A 157 -1.99 11.62 -11.06
C TYR A 157 -2.22 10.79 -12.34
N ALA A 158 -2.63 9.52 -12.22
CA ALA A 158 -2.86 8.66 -13.38
C ALA A 158 -3.90 9.23 -14.35
N ARG A 159 -4.94 9.88 -13.82
CA ARG A 159 -5.99 10.53 -14.61
C ARG A 159 -5.48 11.74 -15.37
N ILE A 160 -4.70 12.62 -14.72
CA ILE A 160 -4.11 13.81 -15.36
C ILE A 160 -3.14 13.39 -16.47
N MET A 161 -2.34 12.35 -16.21
CA MET A 161 -1.37 11.84 -17.18
C MET A 161 -1.98 10.96 -18.29
N GLY A 162 -3.27 10.62 -18.18
CA GLY A 162 -3.96 9.76 -19.15
C GLY A 162 -3.39 8.33 -19.21
N TYR A 163 -2.97 7.76 -18.07
CA TYR A 163 -2.36 6.43 -18.04
C TYR A 163 -3.39 5.29 -17.97
N GLY A 164 -3.04 4.15 -18.58
CA GLY A 164 -3.81 2.90 -18.50
C GLY A 164 -5.30 3.08 -18.80
N ILE A 165 -6.15 2.81 -17.81
CA ILE A 165 -7.62 2.95 -17.87
C ILE A 165 -8.10 4.39 -18.17
N TRP A 166 -7.22 5.39 -18.05
CA TRP A 166 -7.50 6.80 -18.32
C TRP A 166 -7.03 7.28 -19.70
N GLN A 167 -6.47 6.40 -20.54
CA GLN A 167 -6.02 6.76 -21.89
C GLN A 167 -7.18 7.30 -22.74
N PRO A 168 -7.05 8.47 -23.38
CA PRO A 168 -8.11 9.03 -24.21
C PRO A 168 -8.53 8.11 -25.37
N GLN A 169 -7.59 7.34 -25.93
CA GLN A 169 -7.84 6.49 -27.10
C GLN A 169 -8.64 5.23 -26.72
N ASN A 170 -8.43 4.69 -25.52
CA ASN A 170 -9.10 3.47 -25.07
C ASN A 170 -9.34 3.47 -23.54
N PRO A 171 -10.21 4.37 -23.03
CA PRO A 171 -10.48 4.47 -21.61
C PRO A 171 -11.39 3.34 -21.13
N LEU A 172 -11.25 2.98 -19.85
CA LEU A 172 -12.18 2.07 -19.19
C LEU A 172 -13.54 2.75 -19.05
N ARG A 173 -14.52 2.32 -19.84
CA ARG A 173 -15.86 2.97 -19.89
C ARG A 173 -16.80 2.56 -18.77
N ILE A 174 -16.63 1.35 -18.23
CA ILE A 174 -17.48 0.79 -17.17
C ILE A 174 -16.58 0.51 -15.98
N GLU A 175 -16.92 1.04 -14.82
CA GLU A 175 -16.13 0.77 -13.61
C GLU A 175 -16.15 -0.72 -13.25
N PRO A 176 -15.07 -1.28 -12.67
CA PRO A 176 -14.97 -2.71 -12.41
C PRO A 176 -16.09 -3.28 -11.53
N LYS A 177 -16.55 -2.51 -10.53
CA LYS A 177 -17.68 -2.92 -9.68
C LYS A 177 -18.99 -2.99 -10.46
N GLN A 178 -19.24 -2.00 -11.32
CA GLN A 178 -20.42 -1.98 -12.17
C GLN A 178 -20.38 -3.12 -13.18
N PHE A 179 -19.21 -3.39 -13.77
CA PHE A 179 -19.01 -4.52 -14.67
C PHE A 179 -19.32 -5.85 -13.99
N ARG A 180 -18.76 -6.10 -12.79
CA ARG A 180 -19.07 -7.30 -12.01
C ARG A 180 -20.56 -7.46 -11.75
N ARG A 181 -21.23 -6.41 -11.27
CA ARG A 181 -22.68 -6.43 -11.00
C ARG A 181 -23.50 -6.80 -12.24
N LYS A 182 -23.12 -6.32 -13.43
CA LYS A 182 -23.80 -6.65 -14.69
C LYS A 182 -23.56 -8.08 -15.17
N ASN A 183 -22.50 -8.74 -14.71
CA ASN A 183 -22.04 -10.04 -15.18
C ASN A 183 -21.98 -11.10 -14.06
N SER A 184 -22.72 -10.86 -12.97
CA SER A 184 -23.02 -11.85 -11.92
C SER A 184 -24.34 -12.52 -12.28
N ALA A 185 -24.26 -13.63 -13.00
CA ALA A 185 -25.38 -14.53 -13.31
C ALA A 185 -25.03 -15.92 -12.79
#